data_AF-A0A661UZD3-F1
#
_entry.id   AF-A0A661UZD3-F1
#
_cell.length_a   1.000
_cell.length_b   1.000
_cell.length_c   1.000
_cell.angle_alpha   90.00
_cell.angle_beta   90.00
_cell.angle_gamma   90.00
#
_symmetry.space_group_name_H-M   'P 1'
#
loop_
_entity.id
_entity.type
_entity.pdbx_description
1 polymer ?
#
loop_
_entity_poly.entity_id
_entity_poly.type
_entity_poly.pdbx_seq_one_letter_code
_entity_poly.pdbx_strand_id
1 'polypeptide(L)'
;MGISRLTFSLGRFQLIPLTLSKVHHKFKTPYKSIILFSLVAILLLIPGFFAPETFIILGGLYAFGSLLAFSLAHASILRLRIRHPELSRPFKLRLNIKIKGYELPVTAILGLVFTSAIWLTIVTIQPDARWVGLEYARWVGFGWMAFGLIFYLVFRYRKRLPLIHSAQEVKLPVD
;
A
#
# COMPACT_ATOMS: atom_id res chain seq x y z
N MET A 1 -4.19 -4.85 13.55
CA MET A 1 -2.80 -4.98 14.05
C MET A 1 -1.73 -4.59 13.03
N GLY A 2 -1.76 -5.10 11.79
CA GLY A 2 -0.75 -4.77 10.77
C GLY A 2 -0.69 -3.28 10.38
N ILE A 3 -1.85 -2.64 10.18
CA ILE A 3 -1.94 -1.23 9.76
C ILE A 3 -1.25 -0.25 10.72
N SER A 4 -1.33 -0.51 12.02
CA SER A 4 -0.73 0.37 13.05
C SER A 4 0.80 0.30 13.03
N ARG A 5 1.37 -0.88 12.73
CA ARG A 5 2.83 -1.04 12.56
C ARG A 5 3.33 -0.46 11.24
N LEU A 6 2.55 -0.62 10.17
CA LEU A 6 2.83 0.05 8.90
C LEU A 6 2.85 1.57 9.09
N THR A 7 1.83 2.13 9.74
CA THR A 7 1.73 3.57 10.03
C THR A 7 2.88 4.06 10.90
N PHE A 8 3.28 3.29 11.91
CA PHE A 8 4.49 3.56 12.69
C PHE A 8 5.75 3.65 11.79
N SER A 9 5.96 2.67 10.91
CA SER A 9 7.08 2.64 9.96
C SER A 9 7.06 3.82 8.98
N LEU A 10 5.88 4.13 8.42
CA LEU A 10 5.69 5.25 7.49
C LEU A 10 6.06 6.60 8.12
N GLY A 11 5.72 6.84 9.39
CA GLY A 11 6.09 8.09 10.04
C GLY A 11 7.58 8.18 10.42
N ARG A 12 8.28 7.07 10.68
CA ARG A 12 9.76 7.08 10.84
C ARG A 12 10.46 7.61 9.60
N PHE A 13 9.95 7.27 8.42
CA PHE A 13 10.46 7.76 7.13
C PHE A 13 9.81 9.06 6.65
N GLN A 14 9.08 9.76 7.53
CA GLN A 14 8.39 11.02 7.23
C GLN A 14 7.48 10.94 5.98
N LEU A 15 6.79 9.82 5.79
CA LEU A 15 5.80 9.64 4.72
C LEU A 15 4.40 10.13 5.15
N ILE A 16 4.18 10.24 6.45
CA ILE A 16 2.94 10.70 7.09
C ILE A 16 3.28 11.56 8.34
N PRO A 17 2.30 12.26 8.94
CA PRO A 17 2.52 13.02 10.17
C PRO A 17 3.09 12.17 11.32
N LEU A 18 4.18 12.62 11.93
CA LEU A 18 4.88 11.95 13.05
C LEU A 18 3.96 11.69 14.26
N THR A 19 2.89 12.47 14.41
CA THR A 19 1.91 12.30 15.48
C THR A 19 1.22 10.93 15.45
N LEU A 20 1.03 10.35 14.26
CA LEU A 20 0.40 9.04 14.10
C LEU A 20 1.34 7.90 14.53
N SER A 21 2.64 8.13 14.51
CA SER A 21 3.66 7.13 14.86
C SER A 21 4.14 7.21 16.31
N LYS A 22 3.55 8.10 17.13
CA LYS A 22 3.84 8.16 18.57
C LYS A 22 3.47 6.85 19.27
N VAL A 23 4.38 6.36 20.09
CA VAL A 23 4.22 5.11 20.86
C VAL A 23 4.00 5.43 22.33
N HIS A 24 3.14 4.63 22.98
CA HIS A 24 2.86 4.75 24.40
C HIS A 24 4.03 4.22 25.26
N HIS A 25 4.47 4.95 26.28
CA HIS A 25 5.60 4.58 27.17
C HIS A 25 5.48 3.15 27.76
N LYS A 26 4.36 2.87 28.43
CA LYS A 26 4.09 1.58 29.09
C LYS A 26 3.82 0.42 28.12
N PHE A 27 2.90 0.62 27.15
CA PHE A 27 2.43 -0.47 26.28
C PHE A 27 3.26 -0.64 25.00
N LYS A 28 4.13 0.31 24.68
CA LYS A 28 4.97 0.33 23.46
C LYS A 28 4.16 0.14 22.17
N THR A 29 2.91 0.63 22.17
CA THR A 29 1.99 0.55 21.04
C THR A 29 1.73 1.93 20.43
N PRO A 30 1.56 2.02 19.10
CA PRO A 30 1.16 3.26 18.43
C PRO A 30 -0.34 3.51 18.62
N TYR A 31 -0.72 3.93 19.84
CA TYR A 31 -2.13 4.02 20.27
C TYR A 31 -2.94 5.02 19.43
N LYS A 32 -2.34 6.15 19.01
CA LYS A 32 -3.02 7.16 18.17
C LYS A 32 -3.41 6.58 16.81
N SER A 33 -2.52 5.79 16.19
CA SER A 33 -2.85 5.05 14.97
C SER A 33 -3.97 4.06 15.21
N ILE A 34 -3.91 3.29 16.30
CA ILE A 34 -4.95 2.28 16.62
C ILE A 34 -6.31 2.94 16.75
N ILE A 35 -6.43 4.00 17.56
CA ILE A 35 -7.69 4.73 17.77
C ILE A 35 -8.21 5.28 16.44
N LEU A 36 -7.36 5.93 15.65
CA LEU A 36 -7.76 6.51 14.36
C LEU A 36 -8.32 5.45 13.40
N PHE A 37 -7.62 4.34 13.20
CA PHE A 37 -8.07 3.30 12.28
C PHE A 37 -9.29 2.53 12.82
N SER A 38 -9.40 2.36 14.15
CA SER A 38 -10.60 1.76 14.75
C SER A 38 -11.82 2.64 14.52
N LEU A 39 -11.70 3.96 14.69
CA LEU A 39 -12.80 4.90 14.41
C LEU A 39 -13.22 4.87 12.94
N VAL A 40 -12.26 4.88 12.02
CA VAL A 40 -12.54 4.77 10.58
C VAL A 40 -13.22 3.43 10.26
N ALA A 41 -12.75 2.33 10.85
CA ALA A 41 -13.37 1.02 10.64
C ALA A 41 -14.83 0.98 11.14
N ILE A 42 -15.10 1.52 12.33
CA ILE A 42 -16.47 1.63 12.85
C ILE A 42 -17.34 2.45 11.88
N LEU A 43 -16.84 3.60 11.44
CA LEU A 43 -17.58 4.48 10.52
C LEU A 43 -17.88 3.81 9.17
N LEU A 44 -16.96 3.01 8.65
CA LEU A 44 -17.15 2.24 7.42
C LEU A 44 -18.11 1.05 7.60
N LEU A 45 -18.25 0.51 8.81
CA LEU A 45 -19.15 -0.61 9.09
C LEU A 45 -20.61 -0.18 9.25
N ILE A 46 -20.88 1.05 9.73
CA ILE A 46 -22.24 1.54 9.97
C ILE A 46 -23.14 1.39 8.71
N PRO A 47 -22.74 1.83 7.51
CA PRO A 47 -23.58 1.67 6.31
C PRO A 47 -23.78 0.20 5.91
N GLY A 48 -22.83 -0.68 6.23
CA GLY A 48 -22.93 -2.11 5.93
C GLY A 48 -24.08 -2.81 6.66
N PHE A 49 -24.51 -2.31 7.81
CA PHE A 49 -25.67 -2.85 8.52
C PHE A 49 -27.01 -2.52 7.83
N PHE A 50 -27.06 -1.44 7.03
CA PHE A 50 -28.28 -0.99 6.36
C PHE A 50 -28.28 -1.31 4.86
N ALA A 51 -27.10 -1.47 4.25
CA ALA A 51 -26.93 -1.76 2.84
C ALA A 51 -25.89 -2.89 2.65
N PRO A 52 -26.32 -4.15 2.46
CA PRO A 52 -25.43 -5.30 2.29
C PRO A 52 -24.42 -5.15 1.14
N GLU A 53 -24.80 -4.43 0.08
CA GLU A 53 -23.93 -4.09 -1.07
C GLU A 53 -22.62 -3.38 -0.66
N THR A 54 -22.63 -2.66 0.47
CA THR A 54 -21.46 -1.97 0.98
C THR A 54 -20.30 -2.93 1.25
N PHE A 55 -20.56 -4.13 1.77
CA PHE A 55 -19.52 -5.11 2.05
C PHE A 55 -18.87 -5.65 0.78
N ILE A 56 -19.67 -5.82 -0.27
CA ILE A 56 -19.19 -6.26 -1.59
C ILE A 56 -18.26 -5.18 -2.18
N ILE A 57 -18.66 -3.91 -2.10
CA ILE A 57 -17.84 -2.77 -2.55
C ILE A 57 -16.53 -2.68 -1.76
N LEU A 58 -16.59 -2.80 -0.43
CA LEU A 58 -15.39 -2.80 0.43
C LEU A 58 -14.44 -3.96 0.11
N GLY A 59 -14.99 -5.16 -0.15
CA GLY A 59 -14.23 -6.33 -0.59
C GLY A 59 -13.55 -6.09 -1.95
N GLY A 60 -14.29 -5.50 -2.90
CA GLY A 60 -13.74 -5.10 -4.21
C GLY A 60 -12.62 -4.08 -4.08
N LEU A 61 -12.78 -3.06 -3.23
CA LEU A 61 -11.77 -2.05 -2.97
C LEU A 61 -10.52 -2.64 -2.30
N TYR A 62 -10.71 -3.59 -1.37
CA TYR A 62 -9.61 -4.33 -0.77
C TYR A 62 -8.83 -5.15 -1.80
N ALA A 63 -9.52 -5.87 -2.69
CA ALA A 63 -8.88 -6.64 -3.76
C ALA A 63 -8.11 -5.74 -4.73
N PHE A 64 -8.71 -4.61 -5.13
CA PHE A 64 -8.08 -3.60 -5.97
C PHE A 64 -6.78 -3.08 -5.35
N GLY A 65 -6.82 -2.64 -4.09
CA GLY A 65 -5.65 -2.11 -3.40
C GLY A 65 -4.56 -3.17 -3.15
N SER A 66 -4.97 -4.39 -2.80
CA SER A 66 -4.04 -5.49 -2.51
C SER A 66 -3.28 -5.94 -3.75
N LEU A 67 -3.97 -6.14 -4.88
CA LEU A 67 -3.33 -6.54 -6.13
C LEU A 67 -2.39 -5.46 -6.66
N LEU A 68 -2.76 -4.19 -6.54
CA LEU A 68 -1.87 -3.09 -6.88
C LEU A 68 -0.62 -3.08 -5.98
N ALA A 69 -0.78 -3.24 -4.67
CA ALA A 69 0.34 -3.29 -3.73
C ALA A 69 1.28 -4.48 -4.02
N PHE A 70 0.73 -5.65 -4.34
CA PHE A 70 1.54 -6.81 -4.73
C PHE A 70 2.24 -6.60 -6.06
N SER A 71 1.57 -5.99 -7.04
CA SER A 71 2.20 -5.64 -8.32
C SER A 71 3.40 -4.70 -8.08
N LEU A 72 3.21 -3.65 -7.28
CA LEU A 72 4.28 -2.72 -6.92
C LEU A 72 5.41 -3.38 -6.11
N ALA A 73 5.10 -4.35 -5.24
CA ALA A 73 6.10 -5.09 -4.50
C ALA A 73 6.99 -5.93 -5.43
N HIS A 74 6.40 -6.66 -6.38
CA HIS A 74 7.15 -7.41 -7.39
C HIS A 74 7.98 -6.50 -8.30
N ALA A 75 7.40 -5.38 -8.75
CA ALA A 75 8.11 -4.36 -9.52
C ALA A 75 9.29 -3.76 -8.73
N SER A 76 9.13 -3.54 -7.42
CA SER A 76 10.19 -3.02 -6.55
C SER A 76 11.35 -3.99 -6.43
N ILE A 77 11.09 -5.30 -6.33
CA ILE A 77 12.13 -6.33 -6.34
C ILE A 77 12.91 -6.28 -7.66
N LEU A 78 12.20 -6.27 -8.80
CA LEU A 78 12.86 -6.22 -10.11
C LEU A 78 13.70 -4.95 -10.27
N ARG A 79 13.15 -3.79 -9.91
CA ARG A 79 13.85 -2.50 -9.96
C ARG A 79 15.09 -2.50 -9.06
N LEU A 80 14.99 -3.04 -7.84
CA LEU A 80 16.13 -3.14 -6.92
C LEU A 80 17.26 -3.96 -7.53
N ARG A 81 16.91 -5.07 -8.22
CA ARG A 81 17.92 -5.94 -8.82
C ARG A 81 18.64 -5.33 -10.02
N ILE A 82 18.01 -4.39 -10.71
CA ILE A 82 18.59 -3.66 -11.84
C ILE A 82 19.40 -2.45 -11.35
N ARG A 83 18.87 -1.71 -10.37
CA ARG A 83 19.52 -0.49 -9.83
C ARG A 83 20.74 -0.80 -8.95
N HIS A 84 20.68 -1.88 -8.19
CA HIS A 84 21.72 -2.28 -7.24
C HIS A 84 22.08 -3.77 -7.40
N PRO A 85 22.72 -4.14 -8.53
CA PRO A 85 23.18 -5.51 -8.77
C PRO A 85 24.27 -5.97 -7.79
N GLU A 86 25.05 -5.05 -7.23
CA GLU A 86 26.20 -5.27 -6.35
C GLU A 86 25.86 -5.73 -4.94
N LEU A 87 24.59 -5.55 -4.51
CA LEU A 87 24.17 -5.90 -3.16
C LEU A 87 24.29 -7.42 -2.91
N SER A 88 24.88 -7.79 -1.78
CA SER A 88 24.96 -9.19 -1.35
C SER A 88 23.55 -9.73 -1.07
N ARG A 89 23.24 -10.89 -1.66
CA ARG A 89 21.92 -11.54 -1.53
C ARG A 89 22.11 -12.88 -0.85
N PRO A 90 21.93 -12.96 0.48
CA PRO A 90 22.13 -14.19 1.24
C PRO A 90 21.14 -15.28 0.83
N PHE A 91 19.97 -14.90 0.34
CA PHE A 91 18.99 -15.80 -0.24
C PHE A 91 18.79 -15.51 -1.73
N LYS A 92 19.01 -16.53 -2.58
CA LYS A 92 18.74 -16.50 -4.02
C LYS A 92 17.81 -17.66 -4.38
N LEU A 93 16.74 -17.36 -5.11
CA LEU A 93 15.84 -18.38 -5.66
C LEU A 93 16.54 -19.17 -6.76
N ARG A 94 16.23 -20.46 -6.91
CA ARG A 94 16.86 -21.31 -7.95
C ARG A 94 16.47 -20.88 -9.38
N LEU A 95 15.24 -20.37 -9.55
CA LEU A 95 14.70 -19.93 -10.84
C LEU A 95 14.99 -18.43 -11.09
N ASN A 96 16.25 -18.08 -11.39
CA ASN A 96 16.60 -16.73 -11.88
C ASN A 96 16.95 -16.80 -13.38
N ILE A 97 16.42 -15.87 -14.18
CA ILE A 97 16.82 -15.66 -15.58
C ILE A 97 17.82 -14.51 -15.62
N LYS A 98 18.89 -14.69 -16.39
CA LYS A 98 19.84 -13.61 -16.68
C LYS A 98 19.35 -12.82 -17.89
N ILE A 99 18.88 -11.59 -17.68
CA ILE A 99 18.43 -10.69 -18.75
C ILE A 99 19.36 -9.47 -18.74
N LYS A 100 20.02 -9.19 -19.87
CA LYS A 100 20.92 -8.02 -20.04
C LYS A 100 21.98 -7.86 -18.93
N GLY A 101 22.54 -8.97 -18.45
CA GLY A 101 23.56 -8.98 -17.38
C GLY A 101 23.00 -8.94 -15.95
N TYR A 102 21.69 -8.86 -15.76
CA TYR A 102 21.04 -8.85 -14.44
C TYR A 102 20.34 -10.17 -14.13
N GLU A 103 20.53 -10.69 -12.90
CA GLU A 103 19.83 -11.88 -12.41
C GLU A 103 18.43 -11.52 -11.90
N LEU A 104 17.39 -11.75 -12.71
CA LEU A 104 15.99 -11.47 -12.36
C LEU A 104 15.26 -12.76 -11.94
N PRO A 105 14.53 -12.76 -10.81
CA PRO A 105 13.83 -13.93 -10.31
C PRO A 105 12.54 -14.11 -11.10
N VAL A 106 12.36 -15.30 -11.68
CA VAL A 106 11.18 -15.63 -12.50
C VAL A 106 9.90 -15.45 -11.70
N THR A 107 9.93 -15.80 -10.42
CA THR A 107 8.78 -15.65 -9.53
C THR A 107 8.30 -14.20 -9.41
N ALA A 108 9.21 -13.22 -9.42
CA ALA A 108 8.79 -11.82 -9.36
C ALA A 108 8.26 -11.30 -10.70
N ILE A 109 8.79 -11.81 -11.82
CA ILE A 109 8.27 -11.48 -13.16
C ILE A 109 6.87 -12.05 -13.31
N LEU A 110 6.68 -13.34 -13.03
CA LEU A 110 5.38 -13.99 -13.07
C LEU A 110 4.42 -13.32 -12.09
N GLY A 111 4.85 -13.09 -10.85
CA GLY A 111 4.06 -12.39 -9.84
C GLY A 111 3.59 -11.03 -10.31
N LEU A 112 4.48 -10.21 -10.89
CA LEU A 112 4.12 -8.92 -11.47
C LEU A 112 3.11 -9.07 -12.61
N VAL A 113 3.34 -10.00 -13.54
CA VAL A 113 2.46 -10.21 -14.70
C VAL A 113 1.07 -10.67 -14.25
N PHE A 114 0.97 -11.69 -13.41
CA PHE A 114 -0.32 -12.22 -12.95
C PHE A 114 -1.07 -11.21 -12.09
N THR A 115 -0.41 -10.57 -11.11
CA THR A 115 -1.07 -9.58 -10.24
C THR A 115 -1.52 -8.35 -11.02
N SER A 116 -0.72 -7.87 -11.99
CA SER A 116 -1.09 -6.76 -12.86
C SER A 116 -2.20 -7.14 -13.83
N ALA A 117 -2.17 -8.34 -14.41
CA ALA A 117 -3.21 -8.82 -15.32
C ALA A 117 -4.56 -8.95 -14.61
N ILE A 118 -4.59 -9.55 -13.41
CA ILE A 118 -5.82 -9.65 -12.61
C ILE A 118 -6.32 -8.27 -12.20
N TRP A 119 -5.42 -7.37 -11.78
CA TRP A 119 -5.80 -6.00 -11.46
C TRP A 119 -6.39 -5.28 -12.68
N LEU A 120 -5.79 -5.43 -13.86
CA LEU A 120 -6.33 -4.90 -15.11
C LEU A 120 -7.70 -5.47 -15.42
N THR A 121 -7.90 -6.78 -15.29
CA THR A 121 -9.22 -7.41 -15.46
C THR A 121 -10.27 -6.83 -14.52
N ILE A 122 -9.93 -6.61 -13.24
CA ILE A 122 -10.84 -5.95 -12.29
C ILE A 122 -11.16 -4.52 -12.76
N VAL A 123 -10.19 -3.80 -13.29
CA VAL A 123 -10.37 -2.42 -13.77
C VAL A 123 -11.16 -2.35 -15.09
N THR A 124 -11.00 -3.31 -16.01
CA THR A 124 -11.53 -3.23 -17.38
C THR A 124 -12.77 -4.10 -17.62
N ILE A 125 -12.81 -5.31 -17.07
CA ILE A 125 -13.82 -6.36 -17.36
C ILE A 125 -14.95 -6.37 -16.32
N GLN A 126 -15.16 -5.27 -15.58
CA GLN A 126 -16.37 -5.07 -14.77
C GLN A 126 -17.50 -4.26 -15.45
N PRO A 127 -17.79 -4.35 -16.78
CA PRO A 127 -18.90 -3.59 -17.37
C PRO A 127 -20.30 -4.22 -17.15
N ASP A 128 -20.41 -5.50 -16.76
CA ASP A 128 -21.72 -6.21 -16.81
C ASP A 128 -22.33 -6.51 -15.43
N ALA A 129 -21.72 -6.02 -14.35
CA ALA A 129 -22.28 -6.11 -13.00
C ALA A 129 -23.34 -5.02 -12.75
N ARG A 130 -24.28 -4.82 -13.68
CA ARG A 130 -25.34 -3.80 -13.57
C ARG A 130 -26.26 -3.97 -12.34
N TRP A 131 -26.15 -5.10 -11.65
CA TRP A 131 -26.93 -5.49 -10.48
C TRP A 131 -26.13 -5.56 -9.18
N VAL A 132 -24.80 -5.43 -9.23
CA VAL A 132 -23.91 -5.49 -8.07
C VAL A 132 -23.04 -4.24 -8.15
N GLY A 133 -23.04 -3.34 -7.17
CA GLY A 133 -22.42 -2.00 -7.23
C GLY A 133 -20.89 -1.90 -7.47
N LEU A 134 -20.29 -2.79 -8.25
CA LEU A 134 -18.87 -2.89 -8.58
C LEU A 134 -18.35 -1.76 -9.48
N GLU A 135 -19.21 -1.11 -10.27
CA GLU A 135 -18.82 0.08 -11.04
C GLU A 135 -18.26 1.20 -10.13
N TYR A 136 -18.81 1.32 -8.92
CA TYR A 136 -18.37 2.28 -7.92
C TYR A 136 -17.01 1.90 -7.35
N ALA A 137 -16.68 0.61 -7.22
CA ALA A 137 -15.44 0.17 -6.57
C ALA A 137 -14.18 0.65 -7.32
N ARG A 138 -14.21 0.68 -8.66
CA ARG A 138 -13.09 1.19 -9.48
C ARG A 138 -12.87 2.68 -9.27
N TRP A 139 -13.93 3.48 -9.40
CA TRP A 139 -13.85 4.94 -9.24
C TRP A 139 -13.51 5.34 -7.81
N VAL A 140 -14.07 4.65 -6.82
CA VAL A 140 -13.71 4.81 -5.41
C VAL A 140 -12.25 4.41 -5.19
N GLY A 141 -11.78 3.33 -5.82
CA GLY A 141 -10.37 2.91 -5.77
C GLY A 141 -9.41 3.96 -6.32
N PHE A 142 -9.67 4.47 -7.52
CA PHE A 142 -8.87 5.55 -8.11
C PHE A 142 -8.97 6.85 -7.31
N GLY A 143 -10.18 7.20 -6.83
CA GLY A 143 -10.40 8.35 -5.97
C GLY A 143 -9.60 8.25 -4.67
N TRP A 144 -9.56 7.06 -4.06
CA TRP A 144 -8.76 6.80 -2.86
C TRP A 144 -7.27 6.88 -3.12
N MET A 145 -6.79 6.37 -4.26
CA MET A 145 -5.39 6.52 -4.67
C MET A 145 -5.02 7.98 -4.90
N ALA A 146 -5.87 8.73 -5.60
CA ALA A 146 -5.68 10.16 -5.84
C ALA A 146 -5.64 10.92 -4.52
N PHE A 147 -6.57 10.63 -3.59
CA PHE A 147 -6.58 11.22 -2.26
C PHE A 147 -5.28 10.94 -1.50
N GLY A 148 -4.82 9.69 -1.48
CA GLY A 148 -3.55 9.31 -0.82
C GLY A 148 -2.33 10.00 -1.44
N LEU A 149 -2.29 10.11 -2.77
CA LEU A 149 -1.23 10.79 -3.50
C LEU A 149 -1.23 12.30 -3.22
N ILE A 150 -2.40 12.95 -3.28
CA ILE A 150 -2.56 14.37 -2.97
C ILE A 150 -2.15 14.63 -1.51
N PHE A 151 -2.60 13.81 -0.57
CA PHE A 151 -2.21 13.91 0.83
C PHE A 151 -0.68 13.83 0.98
N TYR A 152 -0.03 12.86 0.34
CA TYR A 152 1.43 12.72 0.35
C TYR A 152 2.13 13.96 -0.22
N LEU A 153 1.69 14.45 -1.37
CA LEU A 153 2.28 15.62 -2.04
C LEU A 153 2.10 16.89 -1.20
N VAL A 154 0.91 17.12 -0.66
CA VAL A 154 0.61 18.27 0.22
C VAL A 154 1.44 18.19 1.49
N PHE A 155 1.56 17.01 2.10
CA PHE A 155 2.37 16.81 3.29
C PHE A 155 3.85 17.10 3.04
N ARG A 156 4.42 16.54 1.95
CA ARG A 156 5.81 16.78 1.54
C ARG A 156 6.06 18.25 1.18
N TYR A 157 5.14 18.89 0.47
CA TYR A 157 5.21 20.30 0.12
C TYR A 157 5.23 21.18 1.37
N ARG A 158 4.31 20.96 2.32
CA ARG A 158 4.25 21.70 3.59
C ARG A 158 5.50 21.50 4.46
N LYS A 159 6.15 20.35 4.38
CA LYS A 159 7.38 20.04 5.13
C LYS A 159 8.68 20.33 4.37
N ARG A 160 8.60 20.85 3.13
CA ARG A 160 9.74 21.13 2.23
C ARG A 160 10.69 19.93 2.07
N LEU A 161 10.14 18.73 2.00
CA LEU A 161 10.88 17.48 1.90
C LEU A 161 10.99 17.02 0.42
N PRO A 162 12.10 16.38 0.00
CA PRO A 162 12.31 16.01 -1.40
C PRO A 162 11.29 14.96 -1.88
N LEU A 163 10.66 15.10 -3.04
CA LEU A 163 9.54 14.22 -3.43
C LEU A 163 9.93 12.74 -3.66
N ILE A 164 11.16 12.51 -4.12
CA ILE A 164 11.63 11.21 -4.64
C ILE A 164 12.65 10.54 -3.68
N HIS A 165 13.35 11.34 -2.87
CA HIS A 165 14.38 10.83 -1.97
C HIS A 165 13.78 10.46 -0.61
N SER A 166 14.15 9.28 -0.11
CA SER A 166 13.85 8.87 1.26
C SER A 166 14.37 9.92 2.22
N ALA A 167 13.49 10.44 3.07
CA ALA A 167 13.89 11.37 4.12
C ALA A 167 14.71 10.60 5.16
N GLN A 168 15.61 11.29 5.86
CA GLN A 168 16.36 10.69 6.95
C GLN A 168 15.41 10.12 8.00
N GLU A 169 15.77 8.96 8.53
CA GLU A 169 14.98 8.30 9.55
C GLU A 169 14.93 9.17 10.82
N VAL A 170 13.73 9.46 11.31
CA VAL A 170 13.55 10.21 12.57
C VAL A 170 13.37 9.23 13.72
N LYS A 171 14.18 9.37 14.77
CA LYS A 171 13.92 8.72 16.07
C LYS A 171 12.63 9.30 16.65
N LEU A 172 11.62 8.45 16.81
CA LEU A 172 10.31 8.88 17.29
C LEU A 172 10.36 9.22 18.78
N PRO A 173 9.73 10.34 19.20
CA PRO A 173 9.61 10.65 20.61
C PRO A 173 8.70 9.60 21.28
N VAL A 174 9.17 9.06 22.41
CA VAL A 174 8.38 8.21 23.29
C VAL A 174 7.62 9.15 24.23
N ASP A 175 6.28 9.08 24.19
CA ASP A 175 5.42 9.77 25.17
C ASP A 175 5.20 8.85 26.36
#